data_AF-A0A963L367-F1
#
_entry.id   AF-A0A963L367-F1
#
_cell.length_a   1.000
_cell.length_b   1.000
_cell.length_c   1.000
_cell.angle_alpha   90.00
_cell.angle_beta   90.00
_cell.angle_gamma   90.00
#
_symmetry.space_group_name_H-M   'P 1'
#
loop_
_entity.id
_entity.type
_entity.pdbx_description
1 polymer ?
#
loop_
_entity_poly.entity_id
_entity_poly.type
_entity_poly.pdbx_seq_one_letter_code
_entity_poly.pdbx_strand_id
1 'polypeptide(L)'
;LIPYFIAAHPGTTDEDMLELALWLKRNGFKADQVQAFYPSPMATATAMYHSGLNPLKGVHRDSRGEKVDIVRGEKRRRLHKAFLRYHDPNNWPLLREALKAMGRADLIGNGKQHLIPTFQPSTDGGYQSARRKNSTPGGAGKGAASGVGAGGGTGKAPTKGRVLTQHTGLPPRAGVKGKRGRGDV
;
A
#
# COMPACT_ATOMS: atom_id res chain seq x y z
N LEU A 1 -0.93 16.64 3.01
CA LEU A 1 -0.46 15.69 1.97
C LEU A 1 -0.05 14.39 2.67
N ILE A 2 -0.54 13.23 2.24
CA ILE A 2 -0.02 11.93 2.74
C ILE A 2 1.04 11.48 1.73
N PRO A 3 2.30 11.28 2.14
CA PRO A 3 3.34 10.87 1.22
C PRO A 3 3.12 9.43 0.77
N TYR A 4 3.23 9.20 -0.54
CA TYR A 4 3.10 7.89 -1.17
C TYR A 4 4.49 7.46 -1.65
N PHE A 5 4.89 6.23 -1.30
CA PHE A 5 6.19 5.70 -1.68
C PHE A 5 6.06 4.44 -2.54
N ILE A 6 6.99 4.32 -3.50
CA ILE A 6 7.13 3.13 -4.34
C ILE A 6 8.29 2.29 -3.79
N ALA A 7 7.98 1.06 -3.40
CA ALA A 7 8.96 0.03 -3.04
C ALA A 7 9.39 -0.76 -4.29
N ALA A 8 10.51 -1.50 -4.23
CA ALA A 8 10.88 -2.46 -5.26
C ALA A 8 11.08 -1.87 -6.67
N HIS A 9 11.55 -0.63 -6.74
CA HIS A 9 11.86 0.02 -8.00
C HIS A 9 13.06 -0.66 -8.69
N PRO A 10 13.09 -0.81 -10.02
CA PRO A 10 14.25 -1.30 -10.74
C PRO A 10 15.50 -0.47 -10.44
N GLY A 11 16.62 -1.14 -10.17
CA GLY A 11 17.88 -0.51 -9.78
C GLY A 11 18.00 -0.19 -8.30
N THR A 12 17.01 -0.53 -7.49
CA THR A 12 17.07 -0.40 -6.04
C THR A 12 17.50 -1.70 -5.39
N THR A 13 18.59 -1.64 -4.62
CA THR A 13 19.10 -2.74 -3.80
C THR A 13 18.40 -2.81 -2.44
N ASP A 14 18.70 -3.85 -1.64
CA ASP A 14 18.15 -3.97 -0.29
C ASP A 14 18.79 -2.91 0.64
N GLU A 15 20.05 -2.56 0.38
CA GLU A 15 20.82 -1.50 1.04
C GLU A 15 20.24 -0.11 0.76
N ASP A 16 19.85 0.19 -0.48
CA ASP A 16 19.22 1.49 -0.81
C ASP A 16 17.90 1.69 -0.06
N MET A 17 17.11 0.62 0.08
CA MET A 17 15.85 0.65 0.83
C MET A 17 16.09 0.81 2.33
N LEU A 18 17.15 0.21 2.86
CA LEU A 18 17.58 0.42 4.24
C LEU A 18 17.97 1.88 4.48
N GLU A 19 18.81 2.47 3.64
CA GLU A 19 19.23 3.86 3.77
C GLU A 19 18.06 4.84 3.65
N LEU A 20 17.11 4.56 2.74
CA LEU A 20 15.87 5.33 2.65
C LEU A 20 15.03 5.21 3.93
N ALA A 21 14.93 4.01 4.53
CA ALA A 21 14.22 3.83 5.81
C ALA A 21 14.87 4.61 6.96
N LEU A 22 16.20 4.64 7.01
CA LEU A 22 16.96 5.45 7.98
C LEU A 22 16.72 6.93 7.76
N TRP A 23 16.74 7.39 6.50
CA TRP A 23 16.44 8.77 6.16
C TRP A 23 15.02 9.16 6.59
N LEU A 24 14.02 8.32 6.31
CA LEU A 24 12.64 8.55 6.73
C LEU A 24 12.54 8.69 8.25
N LYS A 25 13.18 7.77 8.99
CA LYS A 25 13.19 7.81 10.45
C LYS A 25 13.86 9.06 11.01
N ARG A 26 15.03 9.44 10.49
CA ARG A 26 15.77 10.64 10.90
C ARG A 26 14.97 11.93 10.67
N ASN A 27 14.19 11.97 9.60
CA ASN A 27 13.35 13.12 9.26
C ASN A 27 11.93 13.04 9.85
N GLY A 28 11.64 12.04 10.69
CA GLY A 28 10.34 11.89 11.35
C GLY A 28 9.19 11.50 10.41
N PHE A 29 9.47 11.00 9.22
CA PHE A 29 8.45 10.58 8.25
C PHE A 29 8.07 9.11 8.44
N LYS A 30 6.77 8.85 8.54
CA LYS A 30 6.18 7.51 8.59
C LYS A 30 5.32 7.29 7.36
N ALA A 31 5.75 6.40 6.47
CA ALA A 31 5.03 6.10 5.25
C ALA A 31 3.94 5.05 5.49
N ASP A 32 2.66 5.45 5.46
CA ASP A 32 1.56 4.48 5.55
C ASP A 32 1.14 3.94 4.18
N GLN A 33 1.32 4.74 3.12
CA GLN A 33 0.99 4.36 1.75
C GLN A 33 2.25 3.94 1.01
N VAL A 34 2.48 2.62 0.97
CA VAL A 34 3.59 2.02 0.23
C VAL A 34 3.06 0.99 -0.75
N GLN A 35 3.40 1.17 -2.01
CA GLN A 35 3.05 0.25 -3.10
C GLN A 35 4.32 -0.31 -3.74
N ALA A 36 4.31 -1.59 -4.09
CA ALA A 36 5.39 -2.16 -4.88
C ALA A 36 5.30 -1.64 -6.33
N PHE A 37 6.46 -1.39 -6.93
CA PHE A 37 6.56 -0.97 -8.32
C PHE A 37 5.75 -1.90 -9.24
N TYR A 38 4.94 -1.28 -10.09
CA TYR A 38 4.21 -1.95 -11.15
C TYR A 38 4.62 -1.32 -12.48
N PRO A 39 5.08 -2.10 -13.47
CA PRO A 39 5.54 -1.56 -14.74
C PRO A 39 4.38 -0.89 -15.48
N SER A 40 4.41 0.44 -15.56
CA SER A 40 3.48 1.24 -16.37
C SER A 40 4.07 1.54 -17.75
N PRO A 41 3.27 1.55 -18.83
CA PRO A 41 3.77 1.95 -20.14
C PRO A 41 4.38 3.37 -20.08
N MET A 42 5.26 3.67 -21.02
CA MET A 42 5.92 4.98 -21.18
C MET A 42 6.80 5.44 -20.01
N ALA A 43 7.12 4.57 -19.04
CA ALA A 43 8.05 4.88 -17.96
C ALA A 43 9.44 4.26 -18.20
N THR A 44 10.49 5.05 -17.98
CA THR A 44 11.89 4.58 -18.04
C THR A 44 12.15 3.42 -17.09
N ALA A 45 11.55 3.44 -15.90
CA ALA A 45 11.59 2.34 -14.94
C ALA A 45 11.01 1.04 -15.52
N THR A 46 9.98 1.12 -16.35
CA THR A 46 9.41 -0.06 -17.02
C THR A 46 10.36 -0.62 -18.07
N ALA A 47 11.04 0.25 -18.82
CA ALA A 47 12.12 -0.18 -19.72
C ALA A 47 13.20 -0.93 -18.92
N MET A 48 13.67 -0.37 -17.80
CA MET A 48 14.62 -1.04 -16.89
C MET A 48 14.08 -2.38 -16.37
N TYR A 49 12.80 -2.43 -15.95
CA TYR A 49 12.17 -3.63 -15.41
C TYR A 49 12.16 -4.80 -16.40
N HIS A 50 11.94 -4.51 -17.69
CA HIS A 50 11.88 -5.54 -18.73
C HIS A 50 13.24 -5.87 -19.33
N SER A 51 14.11 -4.87 -19.56
CA SER A 51 15.41 -5.08 -20.19
C SER A 51 16.49 -5.53 -19.21
N GLY A 52 16.38 -5.18 -17.93
CA GLY A 52 17.46 -5.35 -16.95
C GLY A 52 18.67 -4.46 -17.22
N LEU A 53 18.51 -3.40 -18.02
CA LEU A 53 19.57 -2.47 -18.40
C LEU A 53 19.16 -1.02 -18.07
N ASN A 54 20.15 -0.15 -17.86
CA ASN A 54 19.92 1.26 -17.65
C ASN A 54 19.74 1.99 -19.00
N PRO A 55 18.51 2.41 -19.38
CA PRO A 55 18.25 3.06 -20.66
C PRO A 55 18.76 4.51 -20.74
N LEU A 56 19.18 5.10 -19.61
CA LEU A 56 19.79 6.43 -19.59
C LEU A 56 21.26 6.40 -20.00
N LYS A 57 21.86 5.20 -20.07
CA LYS A 57 23.21 4.97 -20.59
C LYS A 57 23.12 4.25 -21.94
N GLY A 58 24.26 4.17 -22.63
CA GLY A 58 24.36 3.42 -23.88
C GLY A 58 23.92 1.97 -23.69
N VAL A 59 22.89 1.55 -24.43
CA VAL A 59 22.37 0.18 -24.37
C VAL A 59 23.21 -0.71 -25.27
N HIS A 60 24.06 -1.52 -24.65
CA HIS A 60 24.90 -2.50 -25.34
C HIS A 60 24.52 -3.92 -24.91
N ARG A 61 24.65 -4.89 -25.84
CA ARG A 61 24.45 -6.32 -25.54
C ARG A 61 25.67 -6.95 -24.89
N ASP A 62 26.82 -6.29 -24.97
CA ASP A 62 28.08 -6.70 -24.36
C ASP A 62 28.23 -6.15 -22.94
N SER A 63 29.41 -6.35 -22.33
CA SER A 63 29.71 -5.94 -20.96
C SER A 63 29.69 -4.43 -20.71
N ARG A 64 29.56 -3.59 -21.76
CA ARG A 64 29.45 -2.14 -21.62
C ARG A 64 28.05 -1.69 -21.20
N GLY A 65 27.05 -2.55 -21.35
CA GLY A 65 25.69 -2.28 -20.90
C GLY A 65 25.60 -2.34 -19.38
N GLU A 66 25.18 -1.25 -18.74
CA GLU A 66 24.95 -1.24 -17.29
C GLU A 66 23.72 -2.07 -16.94
N LYS A 67 23.94 -3.14 -16.17
CA LYS A 67 22.89 -4.02 -15.68
C LYS A 67 22.20 -3.40 -14.47
N VAL A 68 20.89 -3.62 -14.39
CA VAL A 68 20.00 -3.10 -13.35
C VAL A 68 19.40 -4.27 -12.59
N ASP A 69 19.53 -4.27 -11.26
CA ASP A 69 18.86 -5.27 -10.40
C ASP A 69 17.34 -5.05 -10.43
N ILE A 70 16.56 -6.12 -10.50
CA ILE A 70 15.11 -6.04 -10.60
C ILE A 70 14.46 -6.89 -9.51
N VAL A 71 13.67 -6.22 -8.68
CA VAL A 71 12.95 -6.84 -7.57
C VAL A 71 11.65 -7.50 -8.08
N ARG A 72 11.76 -8.74 -8.56
CA ARG A 72 10.61 -9.52 -9.05
C ARG A 72 9.96 -10.40 -7.98
N GLY A 73 10.78 -11.01 -7.11
CA GLY A 73 10.32 -11.98 -6.12
C GLY A 73 9.49 -11.36 -4.99
N GLU A 74 8.43 -12.04 -4.58
CA GLU A 74 7.53 -11.57 -3.51
C GLU A 74 8.27 -11.30 -2.20
N LYS A 75 9.21 -12.17 -1.81
CA LYS A 75 10.01 -12.02 -0.58
C LYS A 75 10.76 -10.68 -0.55
N ARG A 76 11.48 -10.34 -1.62
CA ARG A 76 12.22 -9.06 -1.70
C ARG A 76 11.28 -7.86 -1.80
N ARG A 77 10.17 -7.96 -2.54
CA ARG A 77 9.14 -6.90 -2.57
C ARG A 77 8.55 -6.62 -1.20
N ARG A 78 8.26 -7.68 -0.43
CA ARG A 78 7.75 -7.58 0.95
C ARG A 78 8.80 -6.96 1.87
N LEU A 79 10.07 -7.32 1.71
CA LEU A 79 11.19 -6.71 2.45
C LEU A 79 11.33 -5.21 2.16
N HIS A 80 11.34 -4.81 0.89
CA HIS A 80 11.42 -3.39 0.50
C HIS A 80 10.25 -2.58 1.06
N LYS A 81 9.04 -3.15 1.00
CA LYS A 81 7.86 -2.53 1.61
C LYS A 81 7.97 -2.45 3.13
N ALA A 82 8.55 -3.45 3.78
CA ALA A 82 8.77 -3.47 5.22
C ALA A 82 9.75 -2.37 5.66
N PHE A 83 10.83 -2.11 4.90
CA PHE A 83 11.76 -1.02 5.18
C PHE A 83 11.07 0.34 5.21
N LEU A 84 10.23 0.64 4.22
CA LEU A 84 9.50 1.91 4.17
C LEU A 84 8.43 2.03 5.27
N ARG A 85 7.92 0.90 5.76
CA ARG A 85 6.97 0.81 6.88
C ARG A 85 7.64 0.31 8.16
N TYR A 86 8.83 0.82 8.47
CA TYR A 86 9.65 0.40 9.62
C TYR A 86 8.91 0.54 10.97
N HIS A 87 7.94 1.45 11.06
CA HIS A 87 7.16 1.70 12.28
C HIS A 87 6.08 0.64 12.54
N ASP A 88 5.72 -0.17 11.54
CA ASP A 88 4.70 -1.22 11.68
C ASP A 88 5.29 -2.46 12.37
N PRO A 89 4.81 -2.84 13.57
CA PRO A 89 5.37 -3.97 14.31
C PRO A 89 5.24 -5.32 13.59
N ASN A 90 4.28 -5.47 12.69
CA ASN A 90 4.12 -6.70 11.90
C ASN A 90 5.32 -6.95 10.97
N ASN A 91 6.07 -5.89 10.62
CA ASN A 91 7.23 -5.99 9.75
C ASN A 91 8.53 -6.29 10.52
N TRP A 92 8.57 -6.08 11.84
CA TRP A 92 9.80 -6.16 12.62
C TRP A 92 10.49 -7.53 12.60
N PRO A 93 9.80 -8.69 12.61
CA PRO A 93 10.47 -9.98 12.47
C PRO A 93 11.25 -10.09 11.15
N LEU A 94 10.61 -9.72 10.03
CA LEU A 94 11.24 -9.73 8.70
C LEU A 94 12.43 -8.75 8.63
N LEU A 95 12.26 -7.55 9.18
CA LEU A 95 13.35 -6.55 9.23
C LEU A 95 14.51 -7.02 10.09
N ARG A 96 14.23 -7.70 11.21
CA ARG A 96 15.27 -8.21 12.11
C ARG A 96 16.12 -9.28 11.43
N GLU A 97 15.47 -10.20 10.70
CA GLU A 97 16.17 -11.21 9.90
C GLU A 97 17.02 -10.56 8.81
N ALA A 98 16.47 -9.61 8.06
CA ALA A 98 17.18 -8.92 6.99
C ALA A 98 18.38 -8.10 7.51
N LEU A 99 18.19 -7.32 8.58
CA LEU A 99 19.26 -6.53 9.20
C LEU A 99 20.40 -7.42 9.70
N LYS A 100 20.10 -8.58 10.29
CA LYS A 100 21.13 -9.56 10.68
C LYS A 100 21.87 -10.12 9.47
N ALA A 101 21.14 -10.49 8.42
CA ALA A 101 21.74 -11.01 7.19
C ALA A 101 22.65 -9.98 6.48
N MET A 102 22.30 -8.70 6.57
CA MET A 102 23.09 -7.57 6.02
C MET A 102 24.24 -7.13 6.95
N GLY A 103 24.44 -7.78 8.10
CA GLY A 103 25.45 -7.37 9.09
C GLY A 103 25.13 -6.06 9.81
N ARG A 104 23.89 -5.56 9.71
CA ARG A 104 23.39 -4.30 10.28
C ARG A 104 22.58 -4.51 11.56
N ALA A 105 23.03 -5.44 12.41
CA ALA A 105 22.41 -5.70 13.71
C ALA A 105 22.51 -4.49 14.65
N ASP A 106 23.44 -3.56 14.38
CA ASP A 106 23.57 -2.25 15.05
C ASP A 106 22.31 -1.40 14.96
N LEU A 107 21.44 -1.65 13.98
CA LEU A 107 20.18 -0.92 13.80
C LEU A 107 19.01 -1.51 14.59
N ILE A 108 19.27 -2.51 15.46
CA ILE A 108 18.26 -3.13 16.30
C ILE A 108 18.45 -2.65 17.74
N GLY A 109 17.48 -1.87 18.25
CA GLY A 109 17.60 -1.27 19.57
C GLY A 109 16.48 -0.29 19.89
N ASN A 110 16.36 0.09 21.15
CA ASN A 110 15.27 0.95 21.61
C ASN A 110 15.60 2.46 21.53
N GLY A 111 16.83 2.81 21.18
CA GLY A 111 17.29 4.19 20.98
C GLY A 111 16.90 4.81 19.64
N LYS A 112 17.03 6.14 19.51
CA LYS A 112 16.64 6.92 18.32
C LYS A 112 17.42 6.54 17.05
N GLN A 113 18.65 6.07 17.20
CA GLN A 113 19.57 5.70 16.12
C GLN A 113 19.25 4.35 15.46
N HIS A 114 18.52 3.48 16.16
CA HIS A 114 18.14 2.16 15.66
C HIS A 114 17.00 2.31 14.66
N LEU A 115 16.79 1.35 13.75
CA LEU A 115 15.64 1.34 12.85
C LEU A 115 14.40 0.72 13.53
N ILE A 116 14.58 -0.46 14.15
CA ILE A 116 13.52 -1.24 14.82
C ILE A 116 13.89 -1.54 16.28
N PRO A 117 12.90 -1.74 17.18
CA PRO A 117 13.16 -2.10 18.57
C PRO A 117 13.59 -3.56 18.75
N THR A 118 14.13 -3.84 19.95
CA THR A 118 14.52 -5.21 20.35
C THR A 118 13.33 -6.12 20.60
N PHE A 119 12.24 -5.57 21.14
CA PHE A 119 11.05 -6.32 21.52
C PHE A 119 10.06 -6.45 20.36
N GLN A 120 9.13 -7.41 20.48
CA GLN A 120 7.99 -7.59 19.58
C GLN A 120 6.71 -7.48 20.42
N PRO A 121 5.80 -6.52 20.17
CA PRO A 121 4.51 -6.48 20.85
C PRO A 121 3.65 -7.65 20.38
N SER A 122 2.77 -8.12 21.27
CA SER A 122 1.70 -9.04 20.87
C SER A 122 0.76 -8.31 19.91
N THR A 123 0.86 -8.61 18.62
CA THR A 123 -0.07 -8.10 17.60
C THR A 123 -0.97 -9.24 17.15
N ASP A 124 -2.24 -8.95 16.87
CA ASP A 124 -3.20 -9.94 16.34
C ASP A 124 -2.91 -10.33 14.86
N GLY A 125 -1.69 -10.08 14.35
CA GLY A 125 -1.28 -10.35 12.96
C GLY A 125 -2.01 -9.53 11.89
N GLY A 126 -2.95 -8.66 12.29
CA GLY A 126 -3.71 -7.82 11.38
C GLY A 126 -2.87 -6.68 10.81
N TYR A 127 -2.70 -6.66 9.48
CA TYR A 127 -2.22 -5.49 8.76
C TYR A 127 -3.26 -4.37 8.89
N GLN A 128 -3.02 -3.41 9.78
CA GLN A 128 -3.82 -2.19 9.87
C GLN A 128 -3.15 -1.12 9.02
N SER A 129 -3.68 -0.87 7.82
CA SER A 129 -3.38 0.40 7.16
C SER A 129 -4.02 1.51 7.99
N ALA A 130 -3.39 2.68 8.05
CA ALA A 130 -4.02 3.88 8.60
C ALA A 130 -5.23 4.24 7.74
N ARG A 131 -6.38 3.62 8.03
CA ARG A 131 -7.64 3.87 7.35
C ARG A 131 -8.02 5.32 7.64
N ARG A 132 -8.36 6.09 6.60
CA ARG A 132 -8.75 7.50 6.78
C ARG A 132 -9.91 7.59 7.77
N LYS A 133 -9.89 8.61 8.65
CA LYS A 133 -10.97 8.94 9.61
C LYS A 133 -12.36 9.10 8.98
N ASN A 134 -12.47 9.14 7.64
CA ASN A 134 -13.75 9.23 6.91
C ASN A 134 -14.14 7.92 6.19
N SER A 135 -13.64 6.77 6.65
CA SER A 135 -14.13 5.49 6.16
C SER A 135 -15.10 4.94 7.19
N THR A 136 -16.40 4.87 6.84
CA THR A 136 -17.41 4.24 7.68
C THR A 136 -16.94 2.85 8.11
N PRO A 137 -16.97 2.50 9.40
CA PRO A 137 -16.62 1.15 9.83
C PRO A 137 -17.54 0.15 9.13
N GLY A 138 -16.96 -0.80 8.39
CA GLY A 138 -17.69 -1.97 7.93
C GLY A 138 -18.07 -2.76 9.17
N GLY A 139 -19.37 -2.78 9.51
CA GLY A 139 -19.89 -3.41 10.71
C GLY A 139 -19.44 -4.87 10.81
N ALA A 140 -18.55 -5.14 11.75
CA ALA A 140 -18.32 -6.47 12.29
C ALA A 140 -19.26 -6.63 13.49
N GLY A 141 -20.24 -7.53 13.38
CA GLY A 141 -21.13 -7.90 14.47
C GLY A 141 -21.54 -9.36 14.34
N LYS A 142 -20.82 -10.25 15.03
CA LYS A 142 -21.23 -11.63 15.32
C LYS A 142 -22.19 -11.64 16.51
N GLY A 143 -23.18 -12.54 16.49
CA GLY A 143 -23.67 -13.25 17.68
C GLY A 143 -24.90 -12.68 18.39
N ALA A 144 -25.87 -13.57 18.65
CA ALA A 144 -27.21 -13.33 19.18
C ALA A 144 -27.29 -13.07 20.70
N ALA A 145 -28.28 -12.28 21.15
CA ALA A 145 -29.52 -12.77 21.80
C ALA A 145 -30.17 -11.71 22.73
N SER A 146 -31.50 -11.60 22.62
CA SER A 146 -32.49 -11.23 23.67
C SER A 146 -32.56 -9.79 24.19
N GLY A 147 -33.67 -9.10 23.91
CA GLY A 147 -34.11 -7.92 24.66
C GLY A 147 -35.07 -7.01 23.90
N VAL A 148 -36.33 -6.98 24.32
CA VAL A 148 -37.48 -6.28 23.73
C VAL A 148 -37.36 -4.75 23.89
N GLY A 149 -37.70 -3.98 22.85
CA GLY A 149 -37.90 -2.53 22.97
C GLY A 149 -37.94 -1.77 21.64
N ALA A 150 -39.05 -1.10 21.36
CA ALA A 150 -39.45 -0.51 20.08
C ALA A 150 -38.67 0.76 19.64
N GLY A 151 -38.60 1.01 18.32
CA GLY A 151 -38.44 2.37 17.78
C GLY A 151 -37.65 2.53 16.47
N GLY A 152 -38.37 2.48 15.33
CA GLY A 152 -38.20 3.37 14.15
C GLY A 152 -36.89 3.41 13.35
N GLY A 153 -36.96 3.02 12.06
CA GLY A 153 -36.03 3.49 11.01
C GLY A 153 -35.65 2.45 9.96
N THR A 154 -36.44 2.33 8.88
CA THR A 154 -36.27 1.33 7.81
C THR A 154 -35.12 1.66 6.84
N GLY A 155 -33.95 1.08 7.07
CA GLY A 155 -32.87 0.99 6.07
C GLY A 155 -33.11 -0.19 5.11
N LYS A 156 -33.62 0.09 3.90
CA LYS A 156 -33.92 -0.93 2.88
C LYS A 156 -32.63 -1.58 2.36
N ALA A 157 -32.48 -2.89 2.54
CA ALA A 157 -31.34 -3.67 2.05
C ALA A 157 -31.26 -3.68 0.50
N PRO A 158 -30.07 -3.63 -0.10
CA PRO A 158 -29.91 -3.66 -1.54
C PRO A 158 -30.21 -5.05 -2.11
N THR A 159 -31.12 -5.12 -3.09
CA THR A 159 -31.47 -6.34 -3.81
C THR A 159 -30.43 -6.68 -4.89
N LYS A 160 -30.08 -7.97 -4.99
CA LYS A 160 -29.12 -8.51 -5.96
C LYS A 160 -29.60 -8.23 -7.40
N GLY A 161 -28.75 -7.61 -8.21
CA GLY A 161 -29.02 -7.30 -9.64
C GLY A 161 -29.15 -5.81 -9.98
N ARG A 162 -29.07 -4.90 -9.00
CA ARG A 162 -29.15 -3.44 -9.25
C ARG A 162 -27.75 -2.81 -9.28
N VAL A 163 -27.24 -2.56 -10.48
CA VAL A 163 -26.02 -1.76 -10.68
C VAL A 163 -26.41 -0.28 -10.75
N LEU A 164 -26.05 0.50 -9.73
CA LEU A 164 -26.20 1.96 -9.73
C LEU A 164 -24.90 2.60 -10.21
N THR A 165 -24.66 2.62 -11.52
CA THR A 165 -23.64 3.52 -12.08
C THR A 165 -24.25 4.91 -12.20
N GLN A 166 -23.94 5.80 -11.25
CA GLN A 166 -24.17 7.22 -11.39
C GLN A 166 -22.82 7.90 -11.64
N HIS A 167 -22.47 8.05 -12.92
CA HIS A 167 -21.45 8.97 -13.37
C HIS A 167 -22.19 10.20 -13.90
N THR A 168 -22.29 11.24 -13.07
CA THR A 168 -22.19 12.67 -13.43
C THR A 168 -22.56 13.49 -12.19
N GLY A 169 -21.56 14.14 -11.60
CA GLY A 169 -21.68 14.86 -10.33
C GLY A 169 -22.32 16.23 -10.46
N LEU A 170 -23.62 16.31 -10.76
CA LEU A 170 -24.46 17.45 -10.38
C LEU A 170 -25.86 16.96 -10.02
N PRO A 171 -26.43 17.42 -8.89
CA PRO A 171 -27.81 17.06 -8.53
C PRO A 171 -28.79 17.64 -9.56
N PRO A 172 -29.80 16.86 -10.01
CA PRO A 172 -30.84 17.38 -10.89
C PRO A 172 -31.64 18.47 -10.17
N ARG A 173 -31.82 19.61 -10.85
CA ARG A 173 -32.55 20.79 -10.34
C ARG A 173 -34.03 20.44 -10.17
N ALA A 174 -34.62 20.81 -9.03
CA ALA A 174 -36.04 20.58 -8.76
C ALA A 174 -36.92 21.30 -9.79
N GLY A 175 -37.78 20.54 -10.49
CA GLY A 175 -38.82 21.11 -11.36
C GLY A 175 -39.01 20.47 -12.75
N VAL A 176 -38.13 19.57 -13.21
CA VAL A 176 -38.26 18.99 -14.55
C VAL A 176 -38.90 17.60 -14.50
N LYS A 177 -40.19 17.50 -14.86
CA LYS A 177 -40.88 16.21 -15.08
C LYS A 177 -40.36 15.56 -16.37
N GLY A 178 -39.50 14.55 -16.25
CA GLY A 178 -39.08 13.70 -17.37
C GLY A 178 -40.27 12.93 -17.96
N LYS A 179 -40.45 13.09 -19.27
CA LYS A 179 -41.53 12.50 -20.10
C LYS A 179 -41.38 10.97 -20.11
N ARG A 180 -42.43 10.22 -19.75
CA ARG A 180 -42.45 8.75 -19.90
C ARG A 180 -42.54 8.41 -21.38
N GLY A 181 -41.52 7.75 -21.93
CA GLY A 181 -41.59 7.11 -23.23
C GLY A 181 -42.50 5.88 -23.17
N ARG A 182 -43.51 5.85 -24.05
CA ARG A 182 -44.32 4.67 -24.37
C ARG A 182 -43.41 3.56 -24.89
N GLY A 183 -43.53 2.36 -24.33
CA GLY A 183 -43.27 1.14 -25.08
C GLY A 183 -44.59 0.69 -25.70
N ASP A 184 -44.55 0.17 -26.92
CA ASP A 184 -45.29 -1.01 -27.35
C ASP A 184 -44.82 -1.45 -28.75
N VAL A 185 -44.50 -2.76 -28.80
CA VAL A 185 -44.27 -3.70 -29.94
C VAL A 185 -43.03 -3.52 -30.81
#